data_AF-X1INQ7-F1
#
_entry.id   AF-X1INQ7-F1
#
_cell.length_a   1.000
_cell.length_b   1.000
_cell.length_c   1.000
_cell.angle_alpha   90.00
_cell.angle_beta   90.00
_cell.angle_gamma   90.00
#
_symmetry.space_group_name_H-M   'P 1'
#
loop_
_entity.id
_entity.type
_entity.pdbx_description
1 polymer ?
#
loop_
_entity_poly.entity_id
_entity_poly.type
_entity_poly.pdbx_seq_one_letter_code
_entity_poly.pdbx_strand_id
1 'polypeptide(L)'
;IAWIKGVRIKDPQSRLNSGTYLGAILMITGSFFIIRYLGIAYENYSLLGPFWAIITGVISGLVIGEVSVYYTSSKYKPVKDLANSCQSGPAVMVVSGLALGMHSTLIPVVVVAAATLIGFLVAGMYGVAMAALGMLSILGITLAVDSYGPVADNAGGIAEMAHLPPEVRQVTDKLDAVGNTTAAIGKGFAIGSAAFAALGLMTAYRATINSLSSHPFSLSLADPKLIAGLLVGGMVPYLYGSMLARGVGRVASGVVEEVRRQFKEIPGLMEGKGRADPSQCVNIAAP
;
A
#
# COMPACT_ATOMS: atom_id res chain seq x y z
N ILE A 1 2.72 20.12 -2.03
CA ILE A 1 2.53 20.37 -3.49
C ILE A 1 3.51 21.42 -4.03
N ALA A 2 3.53 22.65 -3.48
CA ALA A 2 4.45 23.70 -3.95
C ALA A 2 5.92 23.26 -3.99
N TRP A 3 6.38 22.55 -2.94
CA TRP A 3 7.72 21.96 -2.89
C TRP A 3 8.03 21.02 -4.07
N ILE A 4 7.17 20.04 -4.31
CA ILE A 4 7.35 19.04 -5.38
C ILE A 4 7.36 19.69 -6.76
N LYS A 5 6.54 20.74 -6.96
CA LYS A 5 6.52 21.51 -8.20
C LYS A 5 7.77 22.40 -8.36
N GLY A 6 8.35 22.90 -7.27
CA GLY A 6 9.50 23.81 -7.29
C GLY A 6 10.87 23.14 -7.29
N VAL A 7 10.99 21.91 -6.77
CA VAL A 7 12.28 21.24 -6.64
C VAL A 7 12.78 20.70 -7.99
N ARG A 8 14.03 21.02 -8.36
CA ARG A 8 14.65 20.61 -9.64
C ARG A 8 15.33 19.24 -9.54
N ILE A 9 14.54 18.20 -9.27
CA ILE A 9 15.02 16.81 -9.28
C ILE A 9 14.60 16.15 -10.60
N LYS A 10 15.58 15.61 -11.35
CA LYS A 10 15.35 15.01 -12.67
C LYS A 10 14.64 13.65 -12.61
N ASP A 11 14.93 12.84 -11.59
CA ASP A 11 14.30 11.52 -11.41
C ASP A 11 12.91 11.67 -10.76
N PRO A 12 11.83 11.23 -11.43
CA PRO A 12 10.47 11.40 -10.92
C PRO A 12 10.25 10.76 -9.55
N GLN A 13 10.79 9.55 -9.33
CA GLN A 13 10.68 8.83 -8.06
C GLN A 13 11.30 9.61 -6.91
N SER A 14 12.54 10.07 -7.09
CA SER A 14 13.27 10.86 -6.09
C SER A 14 12.54 12.16 -5.75
N ARG A 15 11.90 12.78 -6.74
CA ARG A 15 11.11 13.99 -6.54
C ARG A 15 9.85 13.72 -5.71
N LEU A 16 9.15 12.61 -5.96
CA LEU A 16 7.98 12.20 -5.19
C LEU A 16 8.37 11.84 -3.74
N ASN A 17 9.45 11.07 -3.55
CA ASN A 17 10.00 10.73 -2.24
C ASN A 17 10.37 11.98 -1.42
N SER A 18 10.92 13.02 -2.06
CA SER A 18 11.26 14.27 -1.39
C SER A 18 10.04 14.95 -0.73
N GLY A 19 8.85 14.79 -1.31
CA GLY A 19 7.60 15.26 -0.74
C GLY A 19 7.22 14.50 0.53
N THR A 20 7.39 13.18 0.52
CA THR A 20 7.14 12.31 1.68
C THR A 20 8.08 12.64 2.83
N TYR A 21 9.38 12.81 2.58
CA TYR A 21 10.34 13.17 3.61
C TYR A 21 10.07 14.56 4.20
N LEU A 22 9.70 15.54 3.35
CA LEU A 22 9.31 16.85 3.85
C LEU A 22 8.06 16.76 4.74
N GLY A 23 7.05 15.99 4.34
CA GLY A 23 5.85 15.75 5.16
C GLY A 23 6.20 15.14 6.51
N ALA A 24 7.11 14.16 6.54
CA ALA A 24 7.61 13.55 7.77
C ALA A 24 8.34 14.57 8.68
N ILE A 25 9.23 15.39 8.13
CA ILE A 25 9.96 16.43 8.88
C ILE A 25 8.98 17.45 9.47
N LEU A 26 8.01 17.90 8.69
CA LEU A 26 6.98 18.85 9.16
C LEU A 26 6.11 18.23 10.26
N MET A 27 5.75 16.95 10.14
CA MET A 27 5.02 16.26 11.20
C MET A 27 5.83 16.17 12.49
N ILE A 28 7.10 15.73 12.41
CA ILE A 28 7.97 15.57 13.58
C ILE A 28 8.17 16.92 14.27
N THR A 29 8.50 17.96 13.51
CA THR A 29 8.71 19.31 14.07
C THR A 29 7.43 19.91 14.64
N GLY A 30 6.31 19.83 13.91
CA GLY A 30 5.02 20.34 14.36
C GLY A 30 4.51 19.62 15.61
N SER A 31 4.58 18.29 15.63
CA SER A 31 4.15 17.49 16.79
C SER A 31 4.99 17.75 18.03
N PHE A 32 6.30 18.01 17.89
CA PHE A 32 7.16 18.41 19.01
C PHE A 32 6.61 19.67 19.70
N PHE A 33 6.38 20.74 18.94
CA PHE A 33 5.90 22.00 19.51
C PHE A 33 4.49 21.90 20.07
N ILE A 34 3.59 21.21 19.38
CA ILE A 34 2.22 20.98 19.87
C ILE A 34 2.25 20.24 21.21
N ILE A 35 3.01 19.14 21.31
CA ILE A 35 3.06 18.35 22.56
C ILE A 35 3.80 19.11 23.66
N ARG A 36 4.86 19.84 23.32
CA ARG A 36 5.64 20.61 24.30
C ARG A 36 4.84 21.73 24.94
N TYR A 37 3.98 22.42 24.19
CA TYR A 37 3.24 23.60 24.67
C TYR A 37 1.78 23.32 25.03
N LEU A 38 1.12 22.38 24.35
CA LEU A 38 -0.30 22.07 24.53
C LEU A 38 -0.54 20.66 25.11
N GLY A 39 0.51 19.84 25.22
CA GLY A 39 0.39 18.47 25.73
C GLY A 39 0.04 18.43 27.21
N ILE A 40 -0.61 17.35 27.60
CA ILE A 40 -0.93 17.03 28.99
C ILE A 40 -0.19 15.74 29.35
N ALA A 41 0.41 15.67 30.54
CA ALA A 41 1.03 14.45 31.02
C ALA A 41 -0.03 13.33 31.10
N TYR A 42 0.31 12.16 30.56
CA TYR A 42 -0.59 11.01 30.54
C TYR A 42 -0.10 9.99 31.55
N GLU A 43 -0.92 9.71 32.57
CA GLU A 43 -0.59 8.79 33.66
C GLU A 43 0.82 9.05 34.24
N ASN A 44 1.65 8.00 34.33
CA ASN A 44 3.03 8.07 34.82
C ASN A 44 4.06 8.28 33.70
N TYR A 45 3.61 8.62 32.49
CA TYR A 45 4.49 8.80 31.34
C TYR A 45 4.99 10.24 31.24
N SER A 46 6.15 10.42 30.61
CA SER A 46 6.69 11.74 30.28
C SER A 46 5.73 12.51 29.38
N LEU A 47 5.67 13.83 29.55
CA LEU A 47 4.94 14.73 28.64
C LEU A 47 5.30 14.50 27.17
N LEU A 48 6.56 14.15 26.89
CA LEU A 48 7.05 13.87 25.53
C LEU A 48 6.88 12.41 25.09
N GLY A 49 6.30 11.54 25.92
CA GLY A 49 6.00 10.15 25.57
C GLY A 49 5.23 10.02 24.24
N PRO A 50 4.10 10.74 24.08
CA PRO A 50 3.33 10.76 22.82
C PRO A 50 4.15 11.23 21.62
N PHE A 51 5.10 12.15 21.82
CA PHE A 51 5.96 12.65 20.74
C PHE A 51 6.89 11.55 20.22
N TRP A 52 7.51 10.79 21.13
CA TRP A 52 8.34 9.65 20.75
C TRP A 52 7.53 8.57 20.03
N ALA A 53 6.29 8.32 20.48
CA ALA A 53 5.39 7.41 19.80
C ALA A 53 5.09 7.86 18.34
N ILE A 54 4.76 9.14 18.13
CA ILE A 54 4.55 9.69 16.78
C ILE A 54 5.77 9.47 15.89
N ILE A 55 6.98 9.74 16.40
CA ILE A 55 8.23 9.53 15.65
C ILE A 55 8.35 8.07 15.20
N THR A 56 8.08 7.11 16.08
CA THR A 56 8.15 5.69 15.71
C THR A 56 7.15 5.32 14.62
N GLY A 57 5.95 5.91 14.65
CA GLY A 57 4.95 5.77 13.60
C GLY A 57 5.41 6.32 12.25
N VAL A 58 5.92 7.56 12.25
CA VAL A 58 6.44 8.23 11.04
C VAL A 58 7.57 7.41 10.43
N ILE A 59 8.55 6.99 11.25
CA ILE A 59 9.69 6.16 10.80
C ILE A 59 9.18 4.83 10.24
N SER A 60 8.20 4.20 10.89
CA SER A 60 7.60 2.95 10.40
C SER A 60 7.00 3.12 9.01
N GLY A 61 6.27 4.21 8.78
CA GLY A 61 5.73 4.58 7.47
C GLY A 61 6.81 4.72 6.40
N LEU A 62 7.90 5.41 6.72
CA LEU A 62 9.04 5.58 5.80
C LEU A 62 9.72 4.25 5.48
N VAL A 63 10.01 3.42 6.49
CA VAL A 63 10.66 2.12 6.30
C VAL A 63 9.78 1.19 5.45
N ILE A 64 8.47 1.13 5.73
CA ILE A 64 7.53 0.33 4.93
C ILE A 64 7.51 0.80 3.47
N GLY A 65 7.56 2.12 3.25
CA GLY A 65 7.67 2.69 1.90
C GLY A 65 8.94 2.23 1.18
N GLU A 66 10.12 2.37 1.80
CA GLU A 66 11.40 1.97 1.20
C GLU A 66 11.49 0.46 0.96
N VAL A 67 10.97 -0.35 1.88
CA VAL A 67 10.90 -1.81 1.70
C VAL A 67 9.99 -2.16 0.53
N SER A 68 8.84 -1.48 0.40
CA SER A 68 7.93 -1.68 -0.74
C SER A 68 8.64 -1.35 -2.05
N VAL A 69 9.41 -0.25 -2.10
CA VAL A 69 10.24 0.12 -3.26
C VAL A 69 11.28 -0.96 -3.58
N TYR A 70 11.99 -1.48 -2.57
CA TYR A 70 13.03 -2.49 -2.74
C TYR A 70 12.51 -3.79 -3.37
N TYR A 71 11.31 -4.23 -2.98
CA TYR A 71 10.70 -5.45 -3.46
C TYR A 71 9.90 -5.30 -4.77
N THR A 72 9.64 -4.08 -5.24
CA THR A 72 8.78 -3.84 -6.42
C THR A 72 9.43 -3.05 -7.55
N SER A 73 10.52 -2.31 -7.30
CA SER A 73 11.22 -1.58 -8.35
C SER A 73 12.24 -2.44 -9.10
N SER A 74 12.23 -2.35 -10.44
CA SER A 74 13.18 -3.01 -11.35
C SER A 74 14.64 -2.58 -11.16
N LYS A 75 14.90 -1.53 -10.37
CA LYS A 75 16.25 -1.08 -10.03
C LYS A 75 16.96 -2.06 -9.06
N TYR A 76 16.21 -2.78 -8.23
CA TYR A 76 16.75 -3.61 -7.16
C TYR A 76 16.83 -5.09 -7.51
N LYS A 77 17.65 -5.80 -6.72
CA LYS A 77 17.94 -7.23 -6.90
C LYS A 77 16.68 -8.12 -6.91
N PRO A 78 15.68 -7.98 -6.01
CA PRO A 78 14.59 -8.95 -5.95
C PRO A 78 13.75 -9.02 -7.25
N VAL A 79 13.48 -7.86 -7.86
CA VAL A 79 12.73 -7.80 -9.13
C VAL A 79 13.60 -8.25 -10.32
N LYS A 80 14.90 -7.97 -10.30
CA LYS A 80 15.83 -8.47 -11.32
C LYS A 80 15.95 -9.99 -11.28
N ASP A 81 16.02 -10.57 -10.09
CA ASP A 81 16.05 -12.03 -9.90
C ASP A 81 14.72 -12.66 -10.36
N LEU A 82 13.58 -12.04 -10.07
CA LEU A 82 12.28 -12.45 -10.59
C LEU A 82 12.22 -12.39 -12.13
N ALA A 83 12.72 -11.31 -12.74
CA ALA A 83 12.79 -11.18 -14.19
C ALA A 83 13.70 -12.24 -14.83
N ASN A 84 14.84 -12.56 -14.20
CA ASN A 84 15.73 -13.62 -14.64
C ASN A 84 15.05 -15.00 -14.57
N SER A 85 14.20 -15.24 -13.57
CA SER A 85 13.44 -16.50 -13.43
C SER A 85 12.52 -16.77 -14.63
N CYS A 86 12.09 -15.74 -15.36
CA CYS A 86 11.28 -15.88 -16.57
C CYS A 86 11.98 -16.67 -17.69
N GLN A 87 13.32 -16.75 -17.68
CA GLN A 87 14.08 -17.58 -18.63
C GLN A 87 13.77 -19.07 -18.49
N SER A 88 13.30 -19.50 -17.32
CA SER A 88 12.92 -20.89 -17.04
C SER A 88 11.43 -21.18 -17.33
N GLY A 89 10.68 -20.18 -17.79
CA GLY A 89 9.28 -20.30 -18.19
C GLY A 89 8.25 -19.81 -17.17
N PRO A 90 6.96 -19.75 -17.56
CA PRO A 90 5.91 -19.09 -16.78
C PRO A 90 5.66 -19.70 -15.39
N ALA A 91 5.77 -21.03 -15.25
CA ALA A 91 5.55 -21.71 -13.98
C ALA A 91 6.59 -21.30 -12.92
N VAL A 92 7.87 -21.22 -13.31
CA VAL A 92 8.96 -20.80 -12.43
C VAL A 92 8.80 -19.33 -12.03
N MET A 93 8.37 -18.48 -12.96
CA MET A 93 8.07 -17.07 -12.69
C MET A 93 6.96 -16.93 -11.63
N VAL A 94 5.86 -17.67 -11.76
CA VAL A 94 4.74 -17.60 -10.81
C VAL A 94 5.17 -18.04 -9.41
N VAL A 95 5.88 -19.17 -9.30
CA VAL A 95 6.37 -19.69 -8.01
C VAL A 95 7.36 -18.70 -7.37
N SER A 96 8.28 -18.15 -8.17
CA SER A 96 9.27 -17.17 -7.70
C SER A 96 8.61 -15.87 -7.25
N GLY A 97 7.58 -15.41 -7.96
CA GLY A 97 6.81 -14.22 -7.60
C GLY A 97 6.01 -14.40 -6.31
N LEU A 98 5.39 -15.57 -6.11
CA LEU A 98 4.73 -15.91 -4.85
C LEU A 98 5.73 -15.94 -3.68
N ALA A 99 6.88 -16.57 -3.87
CA ALA A 99 7.94 -16.61 -2.85
C ALA A 99 8.44 -15.20 -2.50
N LEU A 100 8.65 -14.34 -3.51
CA LEU A 100 9.06 -12.95 -3.33
C LEU A 100 8.01 -12.16 -2.53
N GLY A 101 6.73 -12.31 -2.87
CA GLY A 101 5.63 -11.67 -2.16
C GLY A 101 5.58 -12.10 -0.69
N MET A 102 5.67 -13.40 -0.40
CA MET A 102 5.72 -13.92 0.97
C MET A 102 6.91 -13.35 1.75
N HIS A 103 8.10 -13.31 1.13
CA HIS A 103 9.32 -12.80 1.76
C HIS A 103 9.23 -11.29 2.07
N SER A 104 8.60 -10.50 1.20
CA SER A 104 8.47 -9.05 1.36
C SER A 104 7.68 -8.61 2.59
N THR A 105 6.88 -9.51 3.18
CA THR A 105 6.03 -9.20 4.35
C THR A 105 6.78 -9.12 5.68
N LEU A 106 7.98 -9.72 5.77
CA LEU A 106 8.70 -9.86 7.04
C LEU A 106 9.07 -8.50 7.66
N ILE A 107 9.75 -7.64 6.89
CA ILE A 107 10.26 -6.36 7.42
C ILE A 107 9.10 -5.44 7.83
N PRO A 108 8.04 -5.25 7.02
CA PRO A 108 6.89 -4.43 7.44
C PRO A 108 6.26 -4.91 8.75
N VAL A 109 6.07 -6.23 8.93
CA VAL A 109 5.49 -6.79 10.15
C VAL A 109 6.38 -6.55 11.37
N VAL A 110 7.69 -6.77 11.24
CA VAL A 110 8.66 -6.52 12.32
C VAL A 110 8.67 -5.04 12.71
N VAL A 111 8.61 -4.13 11.74
CA VAL A 111 8.58 -2.69 11.96
C VAL A 111 7.31 -2.27 12.72
N VAL A 112 6.14 -2.76 12.30
CA VAL A 112 4.87 -2.48 13.02
C VAL A 112 4.90 -3.03 14.44
N ALA A 113 5.43 -4.23 14.65
CA ALA A 113 5.58 -4.82 15.98
C ALA A 113 6.51 -3.99 16.86
N ALA A 114 7.67 -3.59 16.34
CA ALA A 114 8.63 -2.75 17.07
C ALA A 114 8.03 -1.40 17.45
N ALA A 115 7.37 -0.70 16.53
CA ALA A 115 6.74 0.58 16.83
C ALA A 115 5.54 0.47 17.77
N THR A 116 4.81 -0.66 17.75
CA THR A 116 3.78 -0.97 18.77
C THR A 116 4.40 -1.09 20.15
N LEU A 117 5.49 -1.86 20.29
CA LEU A 117 6.18 -2.04 21.57
C LEU A 117 6.78 -0.73 22.07
N ILE A 118 7.46 0.03 21.21
CA ILE A 118 8.05 1.31 21.60
C ILE A 118 6.96 2.31 21.98
N GLY A 119 5.88 2.40 21.18
CA GLY A 119 4.71 3.22 21.50
C GLY A 119 4.14 2.90 22.87
N PHE A 120 3.99 1.61 23.18
CA PHE A 120 3.54 1.15 24.49
C PHE A 120 4.49 1.55 25.63
N LEU A 121 5.81 1.43 25.42
CA LEU A 121 6.80 1.78 26.45
C LEU A 121 6.82 3.29 26.78
N VAL A 122 6.58 4.15 25.78
CA VAL A 122 6.72 5.61 25.97
C VAL A 122 5.44 6.30 26.44
N ALA A 123 4.25 5.75 26.14
CA ALA A 123 2.97 6.35 26.54
C ALA A 123 1.83 5.33 26.67
N GLY A 124 2.14 4.06 26.96
CA GLY A 124 1.13 3.00 27.11
C GLY A 124 0.31 2.79 25.84
N MET A 125 -0.94 2.36 26.01
CA MET A 125 -1.83 2.15 24.87
C MET A 125 -2.15 3.45 24.11
N TYR A 126 -2.10 4.60 24.78
CA TYR A 126 -2.19 5.90 24.12
C TYR A 126 -1.01 6.10 23.17
N GLY A 127 0.21 5.72 23.58
CA GLY A 127 1.38 5.74 22.71
C GLY A 127 1.25 4.82 21.49
N VAL A 128 0.64 3.64 21.61
CA VAL A 128 0.34 2.78 20.44
C VAL A 128 -0.58 3.51 19.44
N ALA A 129 -1.62 4.18 19.94
CA ALA A 129 -2.51 4.98 19.10
C ALA A 129 -1.80 6.21 18.49
N MET A 130 -0.87 6.83 19.20
CA MET A 130 -0.09 7.96 18.69
C MET A 130 0.96 7.54 17.66
N ALA A 131 1.53 6.33 17.77
CA ALA A 131 2.34 5.72 16.72
C ALA A 131 1.49 5.45 15.46
N ALA A 132 0.26 4.97 15.62
CA ALA A 132 -0.69 4.84 14.51
C ALA A 132 -0.94 6.17 13.80
N LEU A 133 -1.21 7.23 14.57
CA LEU A 133 -1.41 8.59 14.06
C LEU A 133 -0.15 9.11 13.35
N GLY A 134 1.03 8.88 13.92
CA GLY A 134 2.30 9.28 13.33
C GLY A 134 2.57 8.60 12.00
N MET A 135 2.20 7.32 11.85
CA MET A 135 2.26 6.68 10.54
C MET A 135 1.30 7.37 9.57
N LEU A 136 0.03 7.56 9.95
CA LEU A 136 -1.00 8.15 9.09
C LEU A 136 -0.77 9.61 8.71
N SER A 137 0.08 10.36 9.41
CA SER A 137 0.25 11.80 9.17
C SER A 137 0.78 12.15 7.79
N ILE A 138 1.53 11.24 7.16
CA ILE A 138 2.05 11.40 5.80
C ILE A 138 1.17 10.72 4.74
N LEU A 139 0.00 10.18 5.13
CA LEU A 139 -0.93 9.51 4.21
C LEU A 139 -1.33 10.41 3.05
N GLY A 140 -1.62 11.69 3.31
CA GLY A 140 -2.09 12.62 2.29
C GLY A 140 -1.11 12.81 1.14
N ILE A 141 0.20 12.86 1.44
CA ILE A 141 1.21 12.94 0.38
C ILE A 141 1.41 11.59 -0.30
N THR A 142 1.41 10.49 0.46
CA THR A 142 1.56 9.13 -0.11
C THR A 142 0.41 8.77 -1.05
N LEU A 143 -0.84 9.12 -0.74
CA LEU A 143 -2.00 8.93 -1.62
C LEU A 143 -1.93 9.80 -2.89
N ALA A 144 -1.44 11.03 -2.76
CA ALA A 144 -1.24 11.91 -3.91
C ALA A 144 -0.16 11.35 -4.86
N VAL A 145 0.88 10.72 -4.29
CA VAL A 145 1.94 10.03 -5.04
C VAL A 145 1.42 8.74 -5.67
N ASP A 146 0.55 7.98 -4.99
CA ASP A 146 -0.09 6.76 -5.54
C ASP A 146 -0.96 7.09 -6.77
N SER A 147 -1.72 8.19 -6.71
CA SER A 147 -2.58 8.65 -7.82
C SER A 147 -1.80 9.04 -9.09
N TYR A 148 -0.48 9.19 -9.02
CA TYR A 148 0.37 9.48 -10.16
C TYR A 148 0.43 8.31 -11.16
N GLY A 149 0.45 7.06 -10.66
CA GLY A 149 0.63 5.87 -11.50
C GLY A 149 -0.46 5.71 -12.56
N PRO A 150 -1.76 5.67 -12.18
CA PRO A 150 -2.85 5.55 -13.14
C PRO A 150 -2.91 6.68 -14.17
N VAL A 151 -2.43 7.88 -13.83
CA VAL A 151 -2.35 9.00 -14.78
C VAL A 151 -1.27 8.75 -15.83
N ALA A 152 -0.10 8.24 -15.41
CA ALA A 152 1.00 7.92 -16.31
C ALA A 152 0.66 6.73 -17.24
N ASP A 153 0.02 5.69 -16.72
CA ASP A 153 -0.45 4.53 -17.48
C ASP A 153 -1.44 4.96 -18.58
N ASN A 154 -2.49 5.72 -18.22
CA ASN A 154 -3.45 6.26 -19.18
C ASN A 154 -2.80 7.16 -20.24
N ALA A 155 -1.82 7.98 -19.85
CA ALA A 155 -1.06 8.80 -20.81
C ALA A 155 -0.30 7.93 -21.82
N GLY A 156 0.30 6.81 -21.37
CA GLY A 156 0.94 5.83 -22.25
C GLY A 156 -0.05 5.15 -23.18
N GLY A 157 -1.21 4.73 -22.67
CA GLY A 157 -2.29 4.16 -23.48
C GLY A 157 -2.78 5.13 -24.57
N ILE A 158 -3.00 6.40 -24.23
CA ILE A 158 -3.36 7.45 -25.19
C ILE A 158 -2.26 7.65 -26.23
N ALA A 159 -0.99 7.68 -25.82
CA ALA A 159 0.13 7.86 -26.74
C ALA A 159 0.21 6.72 -27.78
N GLU A 160 0.00 5.48 -27.33
CA GLU A 160 -0.03 4.30 -28.19
C GLU A 160 -1.22 4.34 -29.17
N MET A 161 -2.43 4.57 -28.65
CA MET A 161 -3.66 4.61 -29.45
C MET A 161 -3.70 5.78 -30.45
N ALA A 162 -3.01 6.88 -30.16
CA ALA A 162 -2.88 8.04 -31.04
C ALA A 162 -1.67 7.96 -31.99
N HIS A 163 -0.94 6.84 -32.00
CA HIS A 163 0.26 6.63 -32.83
C HIS A 163 1.29 7.77 -32.71
N LEU A 164 1.49 8.27 -31.49
CA LEU A 164 2.49 9.31 -31.23
C LEU A 164 3.92 8.76 -31.44
N PRO A 165 4.92 9.64 -31.63
CA PRO A 165 6.31 9.21 -31.81
C PRO A 165 6.81 8.31 -30.65
N PRO A 166 7.68 7.33 -30.92
CA PRO A 166 8.16 6.38 -29.92
C PRO A 166 8.80 7.03 -28.70
N GLU A 167 9.37 8.22 -28.84
CA GLU A 167 9.96 8.99 -27.74
C GLU A 167 8.92 9.34 -26.67
N VAL A 168 7.66 9.59 -27.07
CA VAL A 168 6.56 9.85 -26.13
C VAL A 168 6.26 8.59 -25.32
N ARG A 169 6.17 7.44 -25.99
CA ARG A 169 5.93 6.13 -25.34
C ARG A 169 7.06 5.77 -24.38
N GLN A 170 8.31 5.97 -24.78
CA GLN A 170 9.48 5.74 -23.91
C GLN A 170 9.47 6.62 -22.65
N VAL A 171 8.95 7.85 -22.74
CA VAL A 171 8.76 8.71 -21.58
C VAL A 171 7.64 8.14 -20.71
N THR A 172 6.46 7.85 -21.27
CA THR A 172 5.33 7.34 -20.48
C THR A 172 5.63 6.00 -19.82
N ASP A 173 6.36 5.09 -20.47
CA ASP A 173 6.75 3.80 -19.88
C ASP A 173 7.67 3.98 -18.67
N LYS A 174 8.59 4.96 -18.72
CA LYS A 174 9.42 5.31 -17.55
C LYS A 174 8.58 5.87 -16.40
N LEU A 175 7.56 6.65 -16.71
CA LEU A 175 6.65 7.23 -15.71
C LEU A 175 5.71 6.17 -15.14
N ASP A 176 5.21 5.24 -15.95
CA ASP A 176 4.38 4.11 -15.52
C ASP A 176 5.17 3.14 -14.62
N ALA A 177 6.40 2.82 -14.97
CA ALA A 177 7.27 2.01 -14.10
C ALA A 177 7.49 2.65 -12.72
N VAL A 178 7.61 3.99 -12.65
CA VAL A 178 7.63 4.74 -11.39
C VAL A 178 6.26 4.63 -10.70
N GLY A 179 5.17 4.81 -11.45
CA GLY A 179 3.79 4.62 -11.02
C GLY A 179 3.53 3.30 -10.30
N ASN A 180 3.98 2.19 -10.88
CA ASN A 180 3.87 0.85 -10.32
C ASN A 180 4.59 0.70 -8.98
N THR A 181 5.77 1.32 -8.86
CA THR A 181 6.52 1.36 -7.59
C THR A 181 5.78 2.23 -6.55
N THR A 182 5.26 3.39 -6.95
CA THR A 182 4.52 4.28 -6.04
C THR A 182 3.19 3.69 -5.58
N ALA A 183 2.53 2.88 -6.43
CA ALA A 183 1.34 2.14 -6.04
C ALA A 183 1.64 1.08 -4.98
N ALA A 184 2.81 0.44 -5.06
CA ALA A 184 3.26 -0.48 -4.01
C ALA A 184 3.52 0.25 -2.69
N ILE A 185 4.13 1.44 -2.71
CA ILE A 185 4.28 2.29 -1.52
C ILE A 185 2.91 2.62 -0.92
N GLY A 186 1.96 3.08 -1.75
CA GLY A 186 0.60 3.39 -1.33
C GLY A 186 -0.09 2.21 -0.65
N LYS A 187 -0.03 1.02 -1.27
CA LYS A 187 -0.58 -0.23 -0.71
C LYS A 187 0.11 -0.63 0.60
N GLY A 188 1.44 -0.63 0.65
CA GLY A 188 2.20 -0.98 1.84
C GLY A 188 1.88 -0.06 3.01
N PHE A 189 1.77 1.24 2.73
CA PHE A 189 1.39 2.25 3.70
C PHE A 189 -0.06 2.10 4.18
N ALA A 190 -1.00 1.84 3.27
CA ALA A 190 -2.40 1.56 3.61
C ALA A 190 -2.53 0.32 4.51
N ILE A 191 -1.77 -0.74 4.25
CA ILE A 191 -1.79 -1.96 5.06
C ILE A 191 -1.18 -1.72 6.45
N GLY A 192 0.00 -1.11 6.54
CA GLY A 192 0.63 -0.85 7.83
C GLY A 192 -0.19 0.12 8.67
N SER A 193 -0.77 1.15 8.06
CA SER A 193 -1.67 2.08 8.76
C SER A 193 -2.98 1.43 9.19
N ALA A 194 -3.55 0.52 8.40
CA ALA A 194 -4.71 -0.28 8.80
C ALA A 194 -4.39 -1.20 10.00
N ALA A 195 -3.21 -1.82 10.04
CA ALA A 195 -2.78 -2.63 11.18
C ALA A 195 -2.68 -1.77 12.47
N PHE A 196 -2.07 -0.60 12.37
CA PHE A 196 -2.00 0.36 13.47
C PHE A 196 -3.38 0.89 13.91
N ALA A 197 -4.26 1.21 12.97
CA ALA A 197 -5.63 1.62 13.26
C ALA A 197 -6.41 0.50 13.94
N ALA A 198 -6.23 -0.75 13.52
CA ALA A 198 -6.85 -1.91 14.15
C ALA A 198 -6.37 -2.09 15.61
N LEU A 199 -5.08 -1.90 15.90
CA LEU A 199 -4.56 -1.93 17.27
C LEU A 199 -5.15 -0.81 18.16
N GLY A 200 -5.25 0.40 17.62
CA GLY A 200 -5.89 1.53 18.29
C GLY A 200 -7.38 1.29 18.56
N LEU A 201 -8.12 0.81 17.55
CA LEU A 201 -9.53 0.44 17.67
C LEU A 201 -9.74 -0.70 18.66
N MET A 202 -8.88 -1.72 18.69
CA MET A 202 -8.96 -2.83 19.63
C MET A 202 -8.74 -2.35 21.08
N THR A 203 -7.82 -1.41 21.28
CA THR A 203 -7.62 -0.74 22.56
C THR A 203 -8.86 0.05 22.98
N ALA A 204 -9.38 0.89 22.09
CA ALA A 204 -10.57 1.70 22.36
C ALA A 204 -11.79 0.80 22.65
N TYR A 205 -11.99 -0.25 21.84
CA TYR A 205 -13.03 -1.26 22.05
C TYR A 205 -12.92 -1.91 23.44
N ARG A 206 -11.73 -2.37 23.83
CA ARG A 206 -11.51 -2.94 25.17
C ARG A 206 -11.82 -1.92 26.27
N ALA A 207 -11.39 -0.68 26.13
CA ALA A 207 -11.66 0.38 27.11
C ALA A 207 -13.17 0.66 27.23
N THR A 208 -13.88 0.77 26.10
CA THR A 208 -15.32 0.99 26.06
C THR A 208 -16.10 -0.17 26.69
N ILE A 209 -15.79 -1.42 26.34
CA ILE A 209 -16.46 -2.58 26.94
C ILE A 209 -16.23 -2.62 28.45
N ASN A 210 -15.00 -2.35 28.91
CA ASN A 210 -14.70 -2.29 30.35
C ASN A 210 -15.42 -1.16 31.08
N SER A 211 -15.73 -0.04 30.41
CA SER A 211 -16.54 1.03 31.00
C SER A 211 -18.03 0.70 31.11
N LEU A 212 -18.53 -0.20 30.24
CA LEU A 212 -19.95 -0.58 30.17
C LEU A 212 -20.28 -1.87 30.92
N SER A 213 -19.27 -2.72 31.14
CA SER A 213 -19.41 -4.04 31.77
C SER A 213 -18.93 -4.01 33.22
N SER A 214 -19.67 -4.70 34.10
CA SER A 214 -19.24 -4.98 35.48
C SER A 214 -18.13 -6.04 35.57
N HIS A 215 -17.88 -6.76 34.47
CA HIS A 215 -16.82 -7.76 34.38
C HIS A 215 -15.71 -7.26 33.45
N PRO A 216 -14.43 -7.35 33.85
CA PRO A 216 -13.31 -6.92 33.03
C PRO A 216 -13.22 -7.79 31.77
N PHE A 217 -13.41 -7.16 30.62
CA PHE A 217 -13.11 -7.72 29.32
C PHE A 217 -11.59 -7.89 29.15
N SER A 218 -11.17 -9.14 29.14
CA SER A 218 -9.79 -9.56 28.93
C SER A 218 -9.64 -10.25 27.58
N LEU A 219 -8.62 -9.87 26.81
CA LEU A 219 -8.23 -10.55 25.58
C LEU A 219 -7.13 -11.56 25.90
N SER A 220 -7.49 -12.58 26.68
CA SER A 220 -6.54 -13.61 27.11
C SER A 220 -6.47 -14.75 26.10
N LEU A 221 -5.26 -15.14 25.69
CA LEU A 221 -5.05 -16.35 24.89
C LEU A 221 -5.40 -17.64 25.64
N ALA A 222 -5.65 -17.58 26.96
CA ALA A 222 -6.19 -18.72 27.71
C ALA A 222 -7.70 -18.90 27.52
N ASP A 223 -8.42 -17.93 26.96
CA ASP A 223 -9.84 -18.07 26.64
C ASP A 223 -10.00 -18.81 25.30
N PRO A 224 -10.61 -20.02 25.29
CA PRO A 224 -10.83 -20.77 24.06
C PRO A 224 -11.72 -20.01 23.05
N LYS A 225 -12.59 -19.10 23.50
CA LYS A 225 -13.40 -18.26 22.59
C LYS A 225 -12.52 -17.29 21.79
N LEU A 226 -11.49 -16.72 22.43
CA LEU A 226 -10.54 -15.85 21.74
C LEU A 226 -9.71 -16.64 20.72
N ILE A 227 -9.21 -17.82 21.09
CA ILE A 227 -8.47 -18.69 20.17
C ILE A 227 -9.34 -19.04 18.95
N ALA A 228 -10.59 -19.48 19.17
CA ALA A 228 -11.51 -19.78 18.08
C ALA A 228 -11.76 -18.57 17.18
N GLY A 229 -11.95 -17.39 17.76
CA GLY A 229 -12.09 -16.12 17.04
C GLY A 229 -10.85 -15.76 16.21
N LEU A 230 -9.65 -15.95 16.75
CA LEU A 230 -8.39 -15.70 16.03
C LEU A 230 -8.20 -16.65 14.84
N LEU A 231 -8.52 -17.94 15.01
CA LEU A 231 -8.43 -18.94 13.94
C LEU A 231 -9.41 -18.64 12.79
N VAL A 232 -10.67 -18.35 13.12
CA VAL A 232 -11.68 -17.98 12.10
C VAL A 232 -11.33 -16.64 11.45
N GLY A 233 -10.95 -15.64 12.25
CA GLY A 233 -10.56 -14.31 11.77
C GLY A 233 -9.36 -14.35 10.83
N GLY A 234 -8.35 -15.18 11.13
CA GLY A 234 -7.17 -15.37 10.27
C GLY A 234 -7.49 -15.97 8.90
N MET A 235 -8.60 -16.71 8.78
CA MET A 235 -9.05 -17.28 7.50
C MET A 235 -9.86 -16.29 6.65
N VAL A 236 -10.39 -15.21 7.23
CA VAL A 236 -11.23 -14.24 6.50
C VAL A 236 -10.48 -13.62 5.30
N PRO A 237 -9.22 -13.17 5.42
CA PRO A 237 -8.48 -12.65 4.26
C PRO A 237 -8.28 -13.67 3.14
N TYR A 238 -8.06 -14.95 3.47
CA TYR A 238 -7.90 -16.02 2.49
C TYR A 238 -9.22 -16.33 1.76
N LEU A 239 -10.32 -16.39 2.51
CA LEU A 239 -11.65 -16.60 1.94
C LEU A 239 -12.01 -15.45 1.00
N TYR A 240 -11.84 -14.21 1.45
CA TYR A 240 -12.14 -13.04 0.64
C TYR A 240 -11.22 -12.93 -0.58
N GLY A 241 -9.92 -13.20 -0.42
CA GLY A 241 -8.97 -13.26 -1.52
C GLY A 241 -9.34 -14.29 -2.59
N SER A 242 -9.81 -15.47 -2.17
CA SER A 242 -10.32 -16.50 -3.09
C SER A 242 -11.56 -16.02 -3.86
N MET A 243 -12.51 -15.38 -3.18
CA MET A 243 -13.73 -14.84 -3.81
C MET A 243 -13.40 -13.76 -4.85
N LEU A 244 -12.48 -12.83 -4.52
CA LEU A 244 -12.00 -11.81 -5.44
C LEU A 244 -11.29 -12.42 -6.66
N ALA A 245 -10.38 -13.37 -6.44
CA ALA A 245 -9.64 -14.02 -7.53
C ALA A 245 -10.59 -14.78 -8.48
N ARG A 246 -11.59 -15.46 -7.96
CA ARG A 246 -12.65 -16.11 -8.77
C ARG A 246 -13.50 -15.09 -9.51
N GLY A 247 -13.80 -13.95 -8.90
CA GLY A 247 -14.49 -12.83 -9.55
C GLY A 247 -13.73 -12.34 -10.78
N VAL A 248 -12.46 -11.98 -10.58
CA VAL A 248 -11.57 -11.50 -11.66
C VAL A 248 -11.39 -12.57 -12.74
N GLY A 249 -11.17 -13.83 -12.37
CA GLY A 249 -10.98 -14.92 -13.34
C GLY A 249 -12.18 -15.13 -14.27
N ARG A 250 -13.41 -15.00 -13.77
CA ARG A 250 -14.63 -15.07 -14.59
C ARG A 250 -14.70 -13.92 -15.61
N VAL A 251 -14.51 -12.69 -15.15
CA VAL A 251 -14.57 -11.49 -16.01
C VAL A 251 -13.45 -11.52 -17.06
N ALA A 252 -12.23 -11.84 -16.65
CA ALA A 252 -11.08 -11.92 -17.54
C ALA A 252 -11.26 -12.97 -18.64
N SER A 253 -11.84 -14.14 -18.32
CA SER A 253 -12.13 -15.17 -19.32
C SER A 253 -13.14 -14.67 -20.36
N GLY A 254 -14.20 -13.99 -19.93
CA GLY A 254 -15.19 -13.39 -20.84
C GLY A 254 -14.58 -12.33 -21.76
N VAL A 255 -13.72 -11.45 -21.23
CA VAL A 255 -13.01 -10.44 -22.04
C VAL A 255 -12.08 -11.11 -23.06
N VAL A 256 -11.36 -12.17 -22.67
CA VAL A 256 -10.48 -12.90 -23.60
C VAL A 256 -11.27 -13.56 -24.72
N GLU A 257 -12.41 -14.18 -24.42
CA GLU A 257 -13.29 -14.79 -25.42
C GLU A 257 -13.85 -13.75 -26.39
N GLU A 258 -14.30 -12.59 -25.89
CA GLU A 258 -14.81 -11.51 -26.73
C GLU A 258 -13.73 -10.90 -27.61
N VAL A 259 -12.53 -10.65 -27.08
CA VAL A 259 -11.39 -10.15 -27.88
C VAL A 259 -11.03 -11.16 -28.98
N ARG A 260 -11.00 -12.46 -28.67
CA ARG A 260 -10.77 -13.51 -29.66
C ARG A 260 -11.86 -13.54 -30.73
N ARG A 261 -13.12 -13.37 -30.35
CA ARG A 261 -14.25 -13.29 -31.28
C ARG A 261 -14.09 -12.10 -32.22
N GLN A 262 -13.79 -10.91 -31.70
CA GLN A 262 -13.58 -9.71 -32.52
C GLN A 262 -12.44 -9.89 -33.53
N PHE A 263 -11.29 -10.43 -33.11
CA PHE A 263 -10.18 -10.71 -34.03
C PHE A 263 -10.52 -11.74 -35.11
N LYS A 264 -11.40 -12.70 -34.82
CA LYS A 264 -11.82 -13.73 -35.77
C LYS A 264 -12.90 -13.26 -36.74
N GLU A 265 -13.85 -12.46 -36.27
CA GLU A 265 -15.10 -12.15 -36.98
C GLU A 265 -15.10 -10.77 -37.65
N ILE A 266 -14.35 -9.78 -37.12
CA ILE A 266 -14.32 -8.42 -37.68
C ILE A 266 -13.28 -8.36 -38.81
N PRO A 267 -13.69 -8.18 -40.08
CA PRO A 267 -12.76 -8.14 -41.20
C PRO A 267 -11.81 -6.94 -41.10
N GLY A 268 -10.53 -7.15 -41.38
CA GLY A 268 -9.53 -6.09 -41.39
C GLY A 268 -8.99 -5.69 -40.01
N LEU A 269 -9.47 -6.28 -38.91
CA LEU A 269 -9.09 -5.85 -37.55
C LEU A 269 -7.62 -6.16 -37.24
N MET A 270 -7.14 -7.36 -37.58
CA MET A 270 -5.74 -7.76 -37.40
C MET A 270 -4.79 -6.92 -38.28
N GLU A 271 -5.27 -6.49 -39.44
CA GLU A 271 -4.54 -5.64 -40.39
C GLU A 271 -4.60 -4.15 -40.03
N GLY A 272 -5.27 -3.78 -38.94
CA GLY A 272 -5.42 -2.39 -38.49
C GLY A 272 -6.37 -1.54 -39.34
N LYS A 273 -7.18 -2.16 -40.20
CA LYS A 273 -8.17 -1.50 -41.08
C LYS A 273 -9.59 -1.55 -40.53
N GLY A 274 -9.89 -2.57 -39.71
CA GLY A 274 -11.16 -2.74 -39.01
C GLY A 274 -11.19 -1.97 -37.69
N ARG A 275 -12.39 -1.62 -37.21
CA ARG A 275 -12.58 -0.93 -35.93
C ARG A 275 -13.05 -1.91 -34.87
N ALA A 276 -12.33 -1.99 -33.75
CA ALA A 276 -12.72 -2.79 -32.59
C ALA A 276 -14.00 -2.22 -31.93
N ASP A 277 -14.75 -3.09 -31.24
CA ASP A 277 -15.88 -2.72 -30.40
C ASP A 277 -15.50 -2.80 -28.91
N PRO A 278 -14.97 -1.72 -28.32
CA PRO A 278 -14.61 -1.71 -26.90
C PRO A 278 -15.84 -1.75 -25.98
N SER A 279 -17.04 -1.43 -26.48
CA SER A 279 -18.25 -1.35 -25.64
C SER A 279 -18.64 -2.72 -25.09
N GLN A 280 -18.44 -3.79 -25.86
CA GLN A 280 -18.69 -5.17 -25.40
C GLN A 280 -17.73 -5.57 -24.28
N CYS A 281 -16.44 -5.26 -24.42
CA CYS A 281 -15.46 -5.50 -23.35
C CYS A 281 -15.83 -4.75 -22.07
N VAL A 282 -16.31 -3.51 -22.18
CA VAL A 282 -16.80 -2.72 -21.03
C VAL A 282 -18.05 -3.36 -20.42
N ASN A 283 -19.01 -3.80 -21.24
CA ASN A 283 -20.23 -4.46 -20.76
C ASN A 283 -19.98 -5.79 -20.04
N ILE A 284 -18.90 -6.49 -20.39
CA ILE A 284 -18.47 -7.71 -19.68
C ILE A 284 -17.81 -7.34 -18.34
N ALA A 285 -17.06 -6.24 -18.29
CA ALA A 285 -16.28 -5.85 -17.11
C ALA A 285 -17.05 -5.03 -16.07
N ALA A 286 -18.15 -4.37 -16.45
CA ALA A 286 -18.91 -3.47 -15.58
C ALA A 286 -19.85 -4.13 -14.54
N PRO A 287 -20.53 -5.26 -14.84
CA PRO A 287 -21.39 -5.97 -13.87
C PRO A 287 -20.61 -6.70 -12.77
#